data_AF-D3SD00-F1
#
_entry.id   AF-D3SD00-F1
#
_cell.length_a   1.000
_cell.length_b   1.000
_cell.length_c   1.000
_cell.angle_alpha   90.00
_cell.angle_beta   90.00
_cell.angle_gamma   90.00
#
_symmetry.space_group_name_H-M   'P 1'
#
loop_
_entity.id
_entity.type
_entity.pdbx_description
1 polymer ?
#
loop_
_entity_poly.entity_id
_entity_poly.type
_entity_poly.pdbx_seq_one_letter_code
_entity_poly.pdbx_strand_id
1 'polypeptide(L)'
;MFKRRARLLVAAERPDGRASRVAELAAAAEFEDWIEVHPARAMAEVRPEELAWADLLVAVDEPAARAMPAERPATCRPKYWRLPSETGADFDLQTLEALRCMVGGMRMLARVDADEA
;
A
#
# COMPACT_ATOMS: atom_id res chain seq x y z
N MET A 1 4.74 -5.23 23.08
CA MET A 1 3.79 -4.26 22.47
C MET A 1 3.33 -4.84 21.14
N PHE A 2 2.04 -5.14 20.96
CA PHE A 2 1.54 -5.60 19.65
C PHE A 2 1.51 -4.41 18.69
N LYS A 3 2.42 -4.34 17.73
CA LYS A 3 2.32 -3.36 16.63
C LYS A 3 1.22 -3.81 15.69
N ARG A 4 0.18 -2.99 15.54
CA ARG A 4 -0.86 -3.22 14.53
C ARG A 4 -0.23 -3.18 13.13
N ARG A 5 -0.77 -3.97 12.20
CA ARG A 5 -0.39 -3.93 10.78
C ARG A 5 -0.66 -2.55 10.20
N ALA A 6 0.23 -2.08 9.32
CA ALA A 6 -0.01 -0.88 8.54
C ALA A 6 -1.07 -1.16 7.48
N ARG A 7 -2.10 -0.32 7.40
CA ARG A 7 -3.24 -0.47 6.49
C ARG A 7 -3.01 0.32 5.21
N LEU A 8 -2.90 -0.39 4.10
CA LEU A 8 -2.64 0.18 2.78
C LEU A 8 -3.91 0.07 1.94
N LEU A 9 -4.49 1.21 1.56
CA LEU A 9 -5.50 1.28 0.52
C LEU A 9 -4.79 1.49 -0.81
N VAL A 10 -4.87 0.53 -1.72
CA VAL A 10 -4.11 0.54 -2.99
C VAL A 10 -5.07 0.78 -4.15
N ALA A 11 -4.75 1.72 -5.04
CA ALA A 11 -5.58 2.04 -6.20
C ALA A 11 -4.75 2.35 -7.45
N ALA A 12 -5.22 1.85 -8.59
CA ALA A 12 -4.82 2.27 -9.94
C ALA A 12 -5.78 3.34 -10.48
N GLU A 13 -5.46 3.98 -11.60
CA GLU A 13 -6.37 4.94 -12.24
C GLU A 13 -7.69 4.27 -12.61
N ARG A 14 -7.61 3.03 -13.11
CA ARG A 14 -8.71 2.27 -13.71
C ARG A 14 -8.85 0.90 -13.04
N PRO A 15 -10.01 0.23 -13.18
CA PRO A 15 -10.21 -1.12 -12.69
C PRO A 15 -9.51 -2.17 -13.57
N ASP A 16 -8.18 -2.16 -13.56
CA ASP A 16 -7.32 -2.99 -14.41
C ASP A 16 -6.68 -4.19 -13.68
N GLY A 17 -7.02 -4.38 -12.40
CA GLY A 17 -6.55 -5.50 -11.58
C GLY A 17 -5.19 -5.29 -10.91
N ARG A 18 -4.46 -4.20 -11.18
CA ARG A 18 -3.14 -3.95 -10.54
C ARG A 18 -3.26 -3.80 -9.03
N ALA A 19 -4.27 -3.10 -8.53
CA ALA A 19 -4.53 -2.99 -7.10
C ALA A 19 -4.79 -4.36 -6.44
N SER A 20 -5.61 -5.20 -7.07
CA SER A 20 -5.86 -6.58 -6.61
C SER A 20 -4.58 -7.41 -6.61
N ARG A 21 -3.75 -7.29 -7.66
CA ARG A 21 -2.48 -8.02 -7.75
C ARG A 21 -1.51 -7.63 -6.64
N VAL A 22 -1.46 -6.35 -6.25
CA VAL A 22 -0.69 -5.91 -5.07
C VAL A 22 -1.19 -6.60 -3.80
N ALA A 23 -2.51 -6.68 -3.60
CA ALA A 23 -3.09 -7.34 -2.43
C ALA A 23 -2.74 -8.85 -2.38
N GLU A 24 -2.78 -9.54 -3.53
CA GLU A 24 -2.37 -10.95 -3.64
C GLU A 24 -0.90 -11.16 -3.26
N LEU A 25 0.01 -10.32 -3.75
CA LEU A 25 1.43 -10.40 -3.43
C LEU A 25 1.71 -10.06 -1.95
N ALA A 26 0.98 -9.09 -1.40
CA ALA A 26 1.09 -8.69 -0.01
C ALA A 26 0.53 -9.73 0.98
N ALA A 27 -0.26 -10.71 0.51
CA ALA A 27 -0.76 -11.81 1.34
C ALA A 27 0.31 -12.89 1.61
N ALA A 28 1.51 -12.79 1.03
CA ALA A 28 2.61 -13.69 1.33
C ALA A 28 3.03 -13.60 2.81
N ALA A 29 3.41 -14.73 3.39
CA ALA A 29 3.77 -14.85 4.81
C ALA A 29 4.90 -13.87 5.25
N GLU A 30 5.77 -13.43 4.33
CA GLU A 30 6.82 -12.46 4.66
C GLU A 30 6.28 -11.06 5.03
N PHE A 31 5.00 -10.76 4.72
CA PHE A 31 4.37 -9.46 4.90
C PHE A 31 3.17 -9.47 5.86
N GLU A 32 2.58 -10.64 6.14
CA GLU A 32 1.29 -10.80 6.83
C GLU A 32 1.23 -10.12 8.20
N ASP A 33 2.32 -10.14 8.98
CA ASP A 33 2.40 -9.51 10.31
C ASP A 33 2.63 -8.00 10.26
N TRP A 34 2.93 -7.44 9.10
CA TRP A 34 3.42 -6.08 8.95
C TRP A 34 2.44 -5.16 8.24
N ILE A 35 1.75 -5.67 7.22
CA ILE A 35 0.86 -4.88 6.38
C ILE A 35 -0.46 -5.61 6.14
N GLU A 36 -1.50 -4.81 5.93
CA GLU A 36 -2.82 -5.25 5.48
C GLU A 36 -3.20 -4.40 4.28
N VAL A 37 -3.45 -5.04 3.13
CA VAL A 37 -3.77 -4.34 1.88
C VAL A 37 -5.24 -4.48 1.56
N HIS A 38 -5.92 -3.35 1.36
CA HIS A 38 -7.24 -3.29 0.74
C HIS A 38 -7.11 -2.75 -0.68
N PRO A 39 -7.44 -3.53 -1.72
CA PRO A 39 -7.47 -3.03 -3.08
C PRO A 39 -8.77 -2.23 -3.29
N ALA A 40 -8.65 -0.99 -3.77
CA ALA A 40 -9.77 -0.24 -4.31
C ALA A 40 -9.95 -0.56 -5.80
N ARG A 41 -11.20 -0.44 -6.28
CA ARG A 41 -11.54 -0.71 -7.68
C ARG A 41 -10.87 0.27 -8.65
N ALA A 42 -10.85 1.55 -8.30
CA ALA A 42 -10.17 2.62 -9.05
C ALA A 42 -9.94 3.81 -8.11
N MET A 43 -8.96 4.66 -8.40
CA MET A 43 -8.64 5.83 -7.57
C MET A 43 -9.83 6.78 -7.43
N ALA A 44 -10.59 6.97 -8.52
CA ALA A 44 -11.78 7.81 -8.52
C ALA A 44 -12.97 7.23 -7.73
N GLU A 45 -12.92 5.94 -7.39
CA GLU A 45 -13.97 5.23 -6.64
C GLU A 45 -13.64 5.06 -5.15
N VAL A 46 -12.50 5.58 -4.68
CA VAL A 46 -12.09 5.52 -3.27
C VAL A 46 -13.07 6.31 -2.39
N ARG A 47 -13.54 5.68 -1.32
CA ARG A 47 -14.57 6.24 -0.42
C ARG A 47 -13.97 6.79 0.88
N PRO A 48 -14.64 7.77 1.53
CA PRO A 48 -14.20 8.32 2.81
C PRO A 48 -13.98 7.26 3.91
N GLU A 49 -14.80 6.22 3.94
CA GLU A 49 -14.70 5.15 4.95
C GLU A 49 -13.42 4.32 4.75
N GLU A 50 -13.03 4.08 3.50
CA GLU A 50 -11.78 3.39 3.16
C GLU A 50 -10.56 4.26 3.51
N LEU A 51 -10.65 5.57 3.25
CA LEU A 51 -9.63 6.54 3.66
C LEU A 51 -9.47 6.63 5.18
N ALA A 52 -10.56 6.52 5.93
CA ALA A 52 -10.52 6.54 7.40
C ALA A 52 -9.91 5.26 7.99
N TRP A 53 -10.05 4.12 7.30
CA TRP A 53 -9.43 2.86 7.68
C TRP A 53 -7.92 2.85 7.41
N ALA A 54 -7.48 3.46 6.31
CA ALA A 54 -6.12 3.39 5.81
C ALA A 54 -5.12 4.27 6.58
N ASP A 55 -3.90 3.75 6.78
CA ASP A 55 -2.74 4.54 7.16
C ASP A 55 -2.06 5.15 5.93
N LEU A 56 -2.10 4.43 4.80
CA LEU A 56 -1.55 4.85 3.52
C LEU A 56 -2.57 4.68 2.39
N LEU A 57 -2.74 5.73 1.56
CA LEU A 57 -3.36 5.61 0.24
C LEU A 57 -2.24 5.52 -0.81
N VAL A 58 -2.15 4.38 -1.48
CA VAL A 58 -1.10 4.06 -2.44
C VAL A 58 -1.65 4.16 -3.87
N ALA A 59 -1.14 5.12 -4.63
CA ALA A 59 -1.32 5.14 -6.08
C ALA A 59 -0.26 4.27 -6.74
N VAL A 60 -0.66 3.30 -7.57
CA VAL A 60 0.28 2.39 -8.27
C VAL A 60 0.80 2.93 -9.62
N ASP A 61 0.22 4.02 -10.09
CA ASP A 61 0.61 4.68 -11.33
C ASP A 61 0.48 6.21 -11.24
N GLU A 62 1.11 6.91 -12.18
CA GLU A 62 1.13 8.37 -12.20
C GLU A 62 -0.25 9.01 -12.45
N PRO A 63 -1.10 8.49 -13.36
CA PRO A 63 -2.48 8.97 -13.46
C PRO A 63 -3.28 8.83 -12.16
N ALA A 64 -3.16 7.71 -11.44
CA ALA A 64 -3.76 7.50 -10.11
C ALA A 64 -3.22 8.50 -9.09
N ALA A 65 -1.92 8.78 -9.11
CA ALA A 65 -1.31 9.77 -8.22
C ALA A 65 -1.90 11.17 -8.44
N ARG A 66 -2.18 11.54 -9.70
CA ARG A 66 -2.85 12.80 -10.04
C ARG A 66 -4.33 12.81 -9.65
N ALA A 67 -5.01 11.68 -9.77
CA ALA A 67 -6.43 11.53 -9.42
C ALA A 67 -6.68 11.36 -7.92
N MET A 68 -5.63 11.33 -7.09
CA MET A 68 -5.75 11.07 -5.67
C MET A 68 -6.57 12.18 -4.96
N PRO A 69 -7.57 11.83 -4.11
CA PRO A 69 -8.45 12.80 -3.48
C PRO A 69 -7.67 13.79 -2.63
N ALA A 70 -7.85 15.10 -2.84
CA ALA A 70 -7.12 16.14 -2.12
C ALA A 70 -7.40 16.11 -0.61
N GLU A 71 -8.67 15.89 -0.26
CA GLU A 71 -9.12 15.74 1.12
C GLU A 71 -8.90 14.30 1.59
N ARG A 72 -8.08 14.13 2.63
CA ARG A 72 -7.82 12.85 3.31
C ARG A 72 -7.71 13.10 4.82
N PRO A 73 -8.09 12.13 5.66
CA PRO A 73 -7.82 12.20 7.08
C PRO A 73 -6.33 12.41 7.39
N ALA A 74 -6.01 13.12 8.46
CA ALA A 74 -4.62 13.35 8.87
C ALA A 74 -3.84 12.04 9.14
N THR A 75 -4.57 10.96 9.44
CA THR A 75 -4.05 9.60 9.66
C THR A 75 -3.72 8.85 8.37
N CYS A 76 -4.27 9.27 7.21
CA CYS A 76 -4.05 8.62 5.92
C CYS A 76 -3.04 9.42 5.07
N ARG A 77 -1.82 8.91 4.94
CA ARG A 77 -0.76 9.56 4.15
C ARG A 77 -0.75 9.06 2.71
N PRO A 78 -0.48 9.92 1.72
CA PRO A 78 -0.33 9.48 0.34
C PRO A 78 1.01 8.78 0.11
N LYS A 79 1.02 7.75 -0.72
CA LYS A 79 2.21 7.05 -1.22
C LYS A 79 2.06 6.82 -2.72
N TYR A 80 3.16 6.95 -3.46
CA TYR A 80 3.17 6.81 -4.90
C TYR A 80 4.17 5.74 -5.30
N TRP A 81 3.69 4.72 -6.00
CA TRP A 81 4.51 3.73 -6.68
C TRP A 81 4.35 3.95 -8.18
N ARG A 82 5.43 3.80 -8.93
CA ARG A 82 5.41 3.85 -10.39
C ARG A 82 5.59 2.41 -10.88
N LEU A 83 4.51 1.63 -10.79
CA LEU A 83 4.53 0.25 -11.24
C LEU A 83 4.21 0.17 -12.75
N PRO A 84 4.59 -0.92 -13.42
CA PRO A 84 4.20 -1.18 -14.80
C PRO A 84 2.69 -1.05 -15.03
N SER A 85 2.30 -0.70 -16.26
CA SER A 85 0.90 -0.51 -16.66
C SER A 85 0.11 -1.81 -16.77
N GLU A 86 0.79 -2.94 -16.94
CA GLU A 86 0.19 -4.26 -17.06
C GLU A 86 0.64 -5.16 -15.92
N THR A 87 -0.24 -6.06 -15.48
CA THR A 87 0.14 -7.13 -14.55
C THR A 87 1.02 -8.16 -15.26
N GLY A 88 2.01 -8.71 -14.57
CA GLY A 88 3.00 -9.62 -15.15
C GLY A 88 4.26 -9.71 -14.29
N ALA A 89 5.29 -10.42 -14.77
CA ALA A 89 6.50 -10.68 -14.00
C ALA A 89 7.21 -9.40 -13.53
N ASP A 90 7.33 -8.39 -14.39
CA ASP A 90 7.96 -7.12 -14.05
C ASP A 90 7.15 -6.33 -13.01
N PHE A 91 5.81 -6.37 -13.12
CA PHE A 91 4.92 -5.76 -12.15
C PHE A 91 5.06 -6.43 -10.78
N ASP A 92 5.07 -7.76 -10.77
CA ASP A 92 5.19 -8.55 -9.54
C ASP A 92 6.53 -8.28 -8.87
N LEU A 93 7.63 -8.28 -9.63
CA LEU A 93 8.97 -8.00 -9.12
C LEU A 93 9.04 -6.62 -8.46
N GLN A 94 8.62 -5.57 -9.17
CA GLN A 94 8.67 -4.20 -8.62
C GLN A 94 7.72 -4.00 -7.44
N THR A 95 6.56 -4.67 -7.45
CA THR A 95 5.64 -4.67 -6.31
C THR A 95 6.28 -5.32 -5.09
N LEU A 96 6.89 -6.49 -5.25
CA LEU A 96 7.58 -7.20 -4.17
C LEU A 96 8.75 -6.38 -3.61
N GLU A 97 9.52 -5.70 -4.45
CA GLU A 97 10.57 -4.78 -4.02
C GLU A 97 10.01 -3.61 -3.18
N ALA A 98 8.90 -3.01 -3.62
CA ALA A 98 8.25 -1.92 -2.89
C ALA A 98 7.71 -2.37 -1.52
N LEU A 99 7.07 -3.54 -1.47
CA LEU A 99 6.58 -4.15 -0.23
C LEU A 99 7.72 -4.48 0.73
N ARG A 100 8.78 -5.13 0.24
CA ARG A 100 9.99 -5.46 1.04
C ARG A 100 10.69 -4.22 1.57
N CYS A 101 10.78 -3.16 0.77
CA CYS A 101 11.35 -1.89 1.20
C CYS A 101 10.55 -1.30 2.38
N MET A 102 9.21 -1.28 2.27
CA MET A 102 8.34 -0.78 3.34
C MET A 102 8.46 -1.61 4.62
N VAL A 103 8.35 -2.94 4.51
CA VAL A 103 8.45 -3.85 5.66
C VAL A 103 9.84 -3.84 6.27
N GLY A 104 10.90 -3.72 5.46
CA GLY A 104 12.27 -3.54 5.92
C GLY A 104 12.43 -2.30 6.80
N GLY A 105 11.86 -1.17 6.38
CA GLY A 105 11.83 0.06 7.19
C GLY A 105 11.10 -0.12 8.52
N MET A 106 9.94 -0.78 8.52
CA MET A 106 9.18 -1.05 9.75
C MET A 106 9.91 -2.01 10.70
N ARG A 107 10.59 -3.02 10.16
CA ARG A 107 11.46 -3.94 10.94
C ARG A 107 12.61 -3.19 11.59
N MET A 108 13.25 -2.27 10.89
CA MET A 108 14.34 -1.45 11.43
C MET A 108 13.83 -0.60 12.61
N LEU A 109 12.70 0.09 12.46
CA LEU A 109 12.10 0.89 13.53
C LEU A 109 11.69 0.04 14.73
N ALA A 110 11.15 -1.15 14.50
CA ALA A 110 10.75 -2.06 15.58
C ALA A 110 11.93 -2.64 16.39
N ARG A 111 13.12 -2.76 15.79
CA ARG A 111 14.33 -3.17 16.52
C ARG A 111 14.82 -2.07 17.45
N VAL A 112 14.81 -0.82 17.01
CA VAL A 112 15.20 0.34 17.84
C VAL A 112 14.29 0.45 19.06
N ASP A 113 12.97 0.36 18.88
CA ASP A 113 12.01 0.39 20.00
C ASP A 113 12.23 -0.74 21.03
N ALA A 114 12.82 -1.86 20.60
CA ALA A 114 13.09 -3.00 21.48
C ALA A 114 14.41 -2.86 22.25
N ASP A 115 15.40 -2.12 21.72
CA ASP A 115 16.66 -1.84 22.39
C ASP A 115 16.55 -0.71 23.43
N GLU A 116 15.50 0.13 23.34
CA GLU A 116 15.22 1.23 24.28
C GLU A 116 14.27 0.86 25.44
N ALA A 117 13.81 -0.39 25.53
CA ALA A 117 12.85 -0.89 26.53
C ALA A 117 13.48 -1.89 27.52
#